data_AF-A0AAE6WNF6-F1
#
_entry.id   AF-A0AAE6WNF6-F1
#
_cell.length_a   1.000
_cell.length_b   1.000
_cell.length_c   1.000
_cell.angle_alpha   90.00
_cell.angle_beta   90.00
_cell.angle_gamma   90.00
#
_symmetry.space_group_name_H-M   'P 1'
#
loop_
_entity.id
_entity.type
_entity.pdbx_description
1 polymer ?
#
loop_
_entity_poly.entity_id
_entity_poly.type
_entity_poly.pdbx_seq_one_letter_code
_entity_poly.pdbx_strand_id
1 'polypeptide(L)'
;MNTFIYMVRHGESPKTEGNERTRELTDKGRSDAHIITELLKDEGIDTFISSPYRRSILTIEELALSLEKELLVVEDLKEMILICDDKILSDRELYPLVVS
;
A
#
# COMPACT_ATOMS: atom_id res chain seq x y z
N MET A 1 9.93 0.81 -26.04
CA MET A 1 9.29 1.67 -25.02
C MET A 1 9.35 0.89 -23.72
N ASN A 2 9.82 1.52 -22.64
CA ASN A 2 10.01 0.84 -21.36
C ASN A 2 8.96 1.36 -20.37
N THR A 3 8.47 0.48 -19.52
CA THR A 3 7.55 0.83 -18.43
C THR A 3 8.18 0.34 -17.15
N PHE A 4 8.31 1.23 -16.17
CA PHE A 4 8.83 0.92 -14.85
C PHE A 4 7.66 0.86 -13.86
N ILE A 5 7.65 -0.16 -13.01
CA ILE A 5 6.61 -0.37 -12.02
C ILE A 5 7.26 -0.41 -10.65
N TYR A 6 6.87 0.51 -9.77
CA TYR A 6 7.30 0.56 -8.39
C TYR A 6 6.17 0.01 -7.50
N MET A 7 6.41 -1.11 -6.82
CA MET A 7 5.47 -1.66 -5.86
C MET A 7 5.83 -1.19 -4.45
N VAL A 8 4.98 -0.31 -3.90
CA VAL A 8 5.15 0.25 -2.55
C VAL A 8 4.17 -0.45 -1.60
N ARG A 9 4.69 -1.08 -0.55
CA ARG A 9 3.86 -1.62 0.53
C ARG A 9 3.37 -0.47 1.41
N HIS A 10 2.15 -0.58 1.93
CA HIS A 10 1.63 0.43 2.86
C HIS A 10 2.57 0.62 4.07
N GLY A 11 2.67 1.85 4.56
CA GLY A 11 3.38 2.18 5.79
C GLY A 11 2.79 1.49 7.01
N GLU A 12 3.53 1.50 8.10
CA GLU A 12 3.09 0.88 9.35
C GLU A 12 1.74 1.48 9.82
N SER A 13 0.85 0.62 10.31
CA SER A 13 -0.51 0.97 10.68
C SER A 13 -0.91 0.23 11.96
N PRO A 14 -1.62 0.87 12.92
CA PRO A 14 -2.04 0.23 14.16
C PRO A 14 -2.88 -1.02 13.86
N LYS A 15 -2.62 -2.13 14.56
CA LYS A 15 -3.46 -3.34 14.52
C LYS A 15 -4.58 -3.28 15.58
N THR A 16 -5.24 -2.14 15.68
CA THR A 16 -6.34 -1.95 16.63
C THR A 16 -7.60 -2.61 16.13
N GLU A 17 -8.42 -3.16 17.03
CA GLU A 17 -9.77 -3.62 16.71
C GLU A 17 -10.55 -2.48 16.01
N GLY A 18 -11.07 -2.74 14.81
CA GLY A 18 -11.69 -1.72 13.98
C GLY A 18 -11.82 -2.13 12.52
N ASN A 19 -12.30 -1.20 11.68
CA ASN A 19 -12.48 -1.44 10.26
C ASN A 19 -11.12 -1.39 9.53
N GLU A 20 -10.69 -2.53 8.98
CA GLU A 20 -9.46 -2.66 8.19
C GLU A 20 -9.30 -1.59 7.11
N ARG A 21 -10.40 -1.22 6.45
CA ARG A 21 -10.39 -0.23 5.36
C ARG A 21 -9.98 1.16 5.83
N THR A 22 -10.30 1.53 7.06
CA THR A 22 -10.13 2.89 7.60
C THR A 22 -8.89 3.04 8.47
N ARG A 23 -8.10 1.97 8.65
CA ARG A 23 -6.87 2.03 9.43
C ARG A 23 -5.91 3.07 8.86
N GLU A 24 -5.49 3.98 9.72
CA GLU A 24 -4.51 5.02 9.38
C GLU A 24 -3.06 4.53 9.55
N LEU A 25 -2.10 5.38 9.22
CA LEU A 25 -0.68 5.15 9.49
C LEU A 25 -0.33 5.50 10.94
N THR A 26 0.61 4.76 11.54
CA THR A 26 1.31 5.18 12.76
C THR A 26 2.21 6.37 12.45
N ASP A 27 2.72 7.06 13.48
CA ASP A 27 3.70 8.15 13.28
C ASP A 27 4.92 7.65 12.50
N LYS A 28 5.40 6.44 12.84
CA LYS A 28 6.47 5.77 12.09
C LYS A 28 6.05 5.52 10.65
N GLY A 29 4.84 5.01 10.41
CA GLY A 29 4.31 4.77 9.06
C GLY A 29 4.23 6.05 8.21
N ARG A 30 3.91 7.20 8.82
CA ARG A 30 3.92 8.51 8.14
C ARG A 30 5.34 8.98 7.83
N SER A 31 6.28 8.82 8.75
CA SER A 31 7.69 9.14 8.50
C SER A 31 8.26 8.27 7.37
N ASP A 32 7.96 6.97 7.37
CA ASP A 32 8.39 6.05 6.31
C ASP A 32 7.75 6.43 4.95
N ALA A 33 6.47 6.81 4.93
CA ALA A 33 5.80 7.30 3.72
C ALA A 33 6.47 8.56 3.15
N HIS A 34 6.84 9.51 4.01
CA HIS A 34 7.56 10.71 3.60
C HIS A 34 8.94 10.38 2.99
N ILE A 35 9.67 9.40 3.55
CA ILE A 35 10.93 8.93 2.96
C ILE A 35 10.70 8.37 1.54
N ILE A 36 9.62 7.61 1.33
CA ILE A 36 9.27 7.10 -0.01
C ILE A 36 8.97 8.25 -0.97
N THR A 37 8.24 9.28 -0.53
CA THR A 37 7.99 10.49 -1.33
C THR A 37 9.30 11.12 -1.79
N GLU A 38 10.22 11.35 -0.86
CA GLU A 38 11.50 11.99 -1.19
C GLU A 38 12.38 11.15 -2.11
N LEU A 39 12.31 9.81 -2.00
CA LEU A 39 13.07 8.89 -2.85
C LEU A 39 12.54 8.81 -4.28
N LEU A 40 11.21 8.94 -4.47
CA LEU A 40 10.56 8.66 -5.76
C LEU A 40 10.10 9.91 -6.52
N LYS A 41 10.12 11.11 -5.91
CA LYS A 41 9.66 12.35 -6.55
C LYS A 41 10.36 12.68 -7.87
N ASP A 42 11.63 12.30 -8.01
CA ASP A 42 12.44 12.62 -9.20
C ASP A 42 12.44 11.50 -10.25
N GLU A 43 11.72 10.39 -10.02
CA GLU A 43 11.67 9.24 -10.94
C GLU A 43 10.74 9.46 -12.15
N GLY A 44 10.02 10.59 -12.20
CA GLY A 44 9.13 10.92 -13.32
C GLY A 44 7.89 10.02 -13.39
N ILE A 45 7.29 9.69 -12.25
CA ILE A 45 6.12 8.81 -12.17
C ILE A 45 4.88 9.48 -12.79
N ASP A 46 4.30 8.81 -13.79
CA ASP A 46 3.13 9.32 -14.53
C ASP A 46 1.78 8.93 -13.92
N THR A 47 1.72 7.82 -13.17
CA THR A 47 0.47 7.22 -12.69
C THR A 47 0.61 6.67 -11.29
N PHE A 48 -0.35 7.00 -10.43
CA PHE A 48 -0.44 6.51 -9.06
C PHE A 48 -1.67 5.62 -8.91
N ILE A 49 -1.45 4.43 -8.35
CA ILE A 49 -2.51 3.44 -8.14
C ILE A 49 -2.40 2.93 -6.71
N SER A 50 -3.53 2.84 -6.01
CA SER A 50 -3.58 2.32 -4.64
C SER A 50 -4.69 1.31 -4.43
N SER A 51 -4.52 0.49 -3.40
CA SER A 51 -5.61 -0.29 -2.82
C SER A 51 -6.64 0.66 -2.18
N PRO A 52 -7.86 0.20 -1.89
CA PRO A 52 -8.88 1.03 -1.25
C PRO A 52 -8.61 1.28 0.24
N TYR A 53 -7.55 0.71 0.82
CA TYR A 53 -7.25 0.87 2.24
C TYR A 53 -6.59 2.21 2.51
N ARG A 54 -7.08 2.92 3.54
CA ARG A 54 -6.61 4.26 3.90
C ARG A 54 -5.09 4.31 4.12
N ARG A 55 -4.53 3.31 4.81
CA ARG A 55 -3.06 3.15 4.97
C ARG A 55 -2.30 3.11 3.64
N SER A 56 -2.81 2.42 2.62
CA SER A 56 -2.16 2.34 1.29
C SER A 56 -2.22 3.69 0.58
N ILE A 57 -3.38 4.35 0.63
CA ILE A 57 -3.56 5.68 0.02
C ILE A 57 -2.62 6.69 0.68
N LEU A 58 -2.65 6.81 2.00
CA LEU A 58 -1.82 7.73 2.78
C LEU A 58 -0.32 7.53 2.54
N THR A 59 0.12 6.32 2.18
CA THR A 59 1.55 6.02 1.95
C THR A 59 2.10 6.71 0.71
N ILE A 60 1.27 6.94 -0.31
CA ILE A 60 1.70 7.51 -1.60
C ILE A 60 0.97 8.83 -1.94
N GLU A 61 0.00 9.24 -1.12
CA GLU A 61 -0.81 10.45 -1.34
C GLU A 61 0.05 11.71 -1.43
N GLU A 62 1.04 11.85 -0.54
CA GLU A 62 1.96 12.99 -0.57
C GLU A 62 2.76 13.08 -1.88
N LEU A 63 3.26 11.94 -2.36
CA LEU A 63 4.00 11.86 -3.62
C LEU A 63 3.12 12.14 -4.84
N ALA A 64 1.89 11.63 -4.86
CA ALA A 64 0.95 11.94 -5.93
C ALA A 64 0.62 13.44 -5.97
N LEU A 65 0.38 14.04 -4.79
CA LEU A 65 0.09 15.47 -4.66
C LEU A 65 1.29 16.34 -5.07
N SER A 66 2.52 15.97 -4.70
CA SER A 66 3.72 16.75 -5.03
C SER A 66 4.03 16.78 -6.53
N LEU A 67 3.56 15.78 -7.27
CA LEU A 67 3.67 15.69 -8.73
C LEU A 67 2.40 16.12 -9.48
N GLU A 68 1.40 16.64 -8.75
CA GLU A 68 0.09 17.06 -9.28
C GLU A 68 -0.60 15.95 -10.10
N LYS A 69 -0.50 14.70 -9.64
CA LYS A 69 -1.10 13.54 -10.30
C LYS A 69 -2.33 13.05 -9.56
N GLU A 70 -3.27 12.49 -10.31
CA GLU A 70 -4.41 11.78 -9.76
C GLU A 70 -3.98 10.42 -9.19
N LEU A 71 -4.55 10.06 -8.03
CA LEU A 71 -4.39 8.76 -7.40
C LEU A 71 -5.61 7.89 -7.71
N LEU A 72 -5.42 6.85 -8.51
CA LEU A 72 -6.47 5.91 -8.88
C LEU A 72 -6.60 4.81 -7.82
N VAL A 73 -7.82 4.58 -7.35
CA VAL A 73 -8.10 3.53 -6.35
C VAL A 73 -8.68 2.31 -7.06
N VAL A 74 -8.05 1.14 -6.85
CA VAL A 74 -8.46 -0.14 -7.44
C VAL A 74 -8.78 -1.13 -6.34
N GLU A 75 -10.05 -1.54 -6.26
CA GLU A 75 -10.56 -2.42 -5.19
C GLU A 75 -9.86 -3.79 -5.16
N ASP A 76 -9.44 -4.31 -6.31
CA ASP A 76 -8.76 -5.61 -6.45
C ASP A 76 -7.30 -5.61 -5.96
N LEU A 77 -6.74 -4.45 -5.63
CA LEU A 77 -5.40 -4.33 -5.02
C LEU A 77 -5.42 -4.45 -3.49
N LYS A 78 -6.58 -4.70 -2.87
CA LYS A 78 -6.67 -4.94 -1.44
C LYS A 78 -5.93 -6.22 -1.05
N GLU A 79 -5.42 -6.24 0.18
CA GLU A 79 -4.80 -7.44 0.74
C GLU A 79 -5.78 -8.61 0.74
N MET A 80 -5.29 -9.80 0.40
CA MET A 80 -6.08 -11.03 0.48
C MET A 80 -6.27 -11.43 1.94
N ILE A 81 -7.53 -11.52 2.38
CA ILE A 81 -7.87 -12.04 3.71
C ILE A 81 -7.82 -13.57 3.61
N LEU A 82 -6.76 -14.16 4.17
CA LEU A 82 -6.51 -15.60 4.07
C LEU A 82 -7.06 -16.38 5.28
N ILE A 83 -7.08 -15.77 6.47
CA ILE A 83 -7.65 -16.36 7.69
C ILE A 83 -8.39 -15.24 8.46
N CYS A 84 -9.47 -15.61 9.15
CA CYS A 84 -10.23 -14.72 10.03
C CYS A 84 -9.52 -14.40 11.37
N ASP A 85 -8.40 -15.08 11.67
CA ASP A 85 -7.57 -14.89 12.87
C ASP A 85 -6.22 -14.23 12.50
N ASP A 86 -5.58 -13.58 13.47
CA ASP A 86 -4.19 -13.04 13.41
C ASP A 86 -3.10 -14.14 13.31
N LYS A 87 -3.32 -15.19 12.51
CA LYS A 87 -2.37 -16.28 12.29
C LYS A 87 -1.57 -16.01 11.02
N ILE A 88 -0.25 -16.09 11.15
CA ILE A 88 0.66 -16.10 10.00
C ILE A 88 0.61 -17.51 9.40
N LEU A 89 0.18 -17.60 8.14
CA LEU A 89 0.24 -18.84 7.36
C LEU A 89 1.69 -19.22 7.08
N SER A 90 1.99 -20.50 7.18
CA SER A 90 3.26 -21.01 6.64
C SER A 90 3.24 -20.95 5.11
N ASP A 91 4.41 -20.83 4.48
CA ASP A 91 4.58 -20.90 3.02
C ASP A 91 3.85 -22.09 2.39
N ARG A 92 3.88 -23.25 3.06
CA ARG A 92 3.22 -24.48 2.61
C ARG A 92 1.69 -24.33 2.51
N GLU A 93 1.09 -23.53 3.39
CA GLU A 93 -0.35 -23.27 3.41
C GLU A 93 -0.72 -22.07 2.53
N LEU A 94 0.19 -21.10 2.37
CA LEU A 94 -0.02 -19.89 1.59
C LEU A 94 0.06 -20.13 0.08
N TYR A 95 1.12 -20.78 -0.41
CA TYR A 95 1.39 -20.89 -1.85
C TYR A 95 0.23 -21.50 -2.66
N PRO A 96 -0.46 -22.55 -2.20
CA PRO A 96 -1.61 -23.10 -2.93
C PRO A 96 -2.77 -22.11 -3.12
N LEU A 97 -2.86 -21.07 -2.29
CA LEU A 97 -3.96 -20.08 -2.32
C LEU A 97 -3.68 -18.90 -3.27
N VAL A 98 -2.42 -18.67 -3.63
CA VAL A 98 -1.98 -17.49 -4.40
C VAL A 98 -1.35 -17.82 -5.75
N VAL A 99 -1.14 -19.11 -6.04
CA VAL A 99 -0.60 -19.60 -7.32
C VAL A 99 -1.73 -20.34 -8.05
N SER A 100 -2.58 -19.61 -8.77
CA SER A 100 -3.63 -20.15 -9.66
C SER A 100 -3.47 -19.62 -11.07
#